data_AF-A0A537Z6M1-F1
#
_entry.id   AF-A0A537Z6M1-F1
#
_cell.length_a   1.000
_cell.length_b   1.000
_cell.length_c   1.000
_cell.angle_alpha   90.00
_cell.angle_beta   90.00
_cell.angle_gamma   90.00
#
_symmetry.space_group_name_H-M   'P 1'
#
loop_
_entity.id
_entity.type
_entity.pdbx_description
1 polymer ?
#
loop_
_entity_poly.entity_id
_entity_poly.type
_entity_poly.pdbx_seq_one_letter_code
_entity_poly.pdbx_strand_id
1 'polypeptide(L)'
;MSASSLILDGFKVGSMGGFNGDDPALSAKGLARLVARGEARYVEVGGAFPGRRANSATAAVQRYCTKVPSADWQGTTSGPGGFGPFGQSTPYDCAGHAAQLAA
;
A
#
# COMPACT_ATOMS: atom_id res chain seq x y z
N MET A 1 17.35 -3.11 -9.31
CA MET A 1 18.21 -2.12 -8.63
C MET A 1 17.53 -1.73 -7.34
N SER A 2 18.19 -1.95 -6.21
CA SER A 2 17.71 -1.54 -4.88
C SER A 2 18.10 -0.08 -4.63
N ALA A 3 17.28 0.68 -3.90
CA ALA A 3 17.57 2.10 -3.59
C ALA A 3 18.75 2.27 -2.61
N SER A 4 19.18 1.18 -1.97
CA SER A 4 20.15 1.16 -0.89
C SER A 4 21.52 1.77 -1.23
N SER A 5 22.10 1.51 -2.40
CA SER A 5 23.41 2.07 -2.77
C SER A 5 23.37 3.59 -2.97
N LEU A 6 22.31 4.11 -3.59
CA LEU A 6 22.16 5.54 -3.87
C LEU A 6 21.90 6.36 -2.59
N ILE A 7 21.25 5.77 -1.58
CA ILE A 7 21.08 6.39 -0.25
C ILE A 7 22.44 6.50 0.46
N LEU A 8 23.28 5.45 0.38
CA LEU A 8 24.64 5.47 0.96
C LEU A 8 25.54 6.49 0.26
N ASP A 9 25.35 6.69 -1.03
CA ASP A 9 26.08 7.69 -1.83
C ASP A 9 25.52 9.12 -1.65
N GLY A 10 24.58 9.33 -0.72
CA GLY A 10 24.08 10.65 -0.31
C GLY A 10 22.99 11.24 -1.21
N PHE A 11 22.50 10.48 -2.20
CA PHE A 11 21.41 10.93 -3.06
C PHE A 11 20.07 10.91 -2.31
N LYS A 12 19.23 11.90 -2.59
CA LYS A 12 17.88 12.01 -2.01
C LYS A 12 16.89 11.15 -2.80
N VAL A 13 17.00 9.83 -2.64
CA VAL A 13 16.08 8.84 -3.24
C VAL A 13 15.32 8.08 -2.16
N GLY A 14 14.09 7.64 -2.47
CA GLY A 14 13.28 6.82 -1.56
C GLY A 14 12.62 5.67 -2.30
N SER A 15 12.66 4.46 -1.72
CA SER A 15 11.97 3.29 -2.25
C SER A 15 10.46 3.40 -1.99
N MET A 16 9.65 3.46 -3.05
CA MET A 16 8.18 3.48 -2.91
C MET A 16 7.55 2.08 -2.74
N GLY A 17 8.36 1.03 -2.59
CA GLY A 17 7.91 -0.33 -2.33
C GLY A 17 9.03 -1.35 -2.50
N GLY A 18 9.30 -2.15 -1.45
CA GLY A 18 10.28 -3.21 -1.48
C GLY A 18 9.82 -4.38 -2.34
N PHE A 19 10.54 -4.63 -3.44
CA PHE A 19 10.55 -5.93 -4.10
C PHE A 19 11.76 -6.68 -3.50
N ASN A 20 11.53 -7.44 -2.43
CA ASN A 20 12.52 -8.22 -1.67
C ASN A 20 13.61 -7.43 -0.89
N GLY A 21 13.44 -6.13 -0.65
CA GLY A 21 14.38 -5.33 0.14
C GLY A 21 13.95 -5.15 1.60
N ASP A 22 14.93 -4.98 2.49
CA ASP A 22 14.79 -4.57 3.91
C ASP A 22 14.42 -3.08 4.08
N ASP A 23 14.03 -2.40 2.99
CA ASP A 23 13.57 -1.02 3.05
C ASP A 23 12.39 -0.92 4.03
N PRO A 24 12.45 -0.01 5.03
CA PRO A 24 11.37 0.14 5.99
C PRO A 24 10.04 0.41 5.30
N ALA A 25 9.13 -0.56 5.37
CA ALA A 25 7.82 -0.42 4.76
C ALA A 25 7.02 0.71 5.43
N LEU A 26 6.10 1.32 4.68
CA LEU A 26 5.23 2.38 5.17
C LEU A 26 4.55 1.95 6.49
N SER A 27 4.70 2.77 7.54
CA SER A 27 4.03 2.55 8.82
C SER A 27 2.64 3.19 8.83
N ALA A 28 1.78 2.76 9.77
CA ALA A 28 0.47 3.37 9.98
C ALA A 28 0.54 4.90 10.16
N LYS A 29 1.48 5.38 11.00
CA LYS A 29 1.75 6.83 11.19
C LYS A 29 2.27 7.52 9.93
N GLY A 30 3.05 6.81 9.11
CA GLY A 30 3.49 7.31 7.80
C GLY A 30 2.29 7.53 6.88
N LEU A 31 1.43 6.52 6.77
CA LEU A 31 0.21 6.59 5.98
C LEU A 31 -0.73 7.70 6.47
N ALA A 32 -0.93 7.82 7.78
CA ALA A 32 -1.74 8.87 8.39
C ALA A 32 -1.31 10.27 7.94
N ARG A 33 0.01 10.54 7.85
CA ARG A 33 0.53 11.82 7.36
C ARG A 33 0.21 12.05 5.88
N LEU A 34 0.33 11.02 5.04
CA LEU A 34 0.02 11.12 3.61
C LEU A 34 -1.47 11.42 3.39
N VAL A 35 -2.35 10.73 4.14
CA VAL A 35 -3.79 10.97 4.10
C VAL A 35 -4.14 12.36 4.60
N ALA A 36 -3.54 12.81 5.71
CA ALA A 36 -3.78 14.16 6.25
C ALA A 36 -3.39 15.28 5.28
N ARG A 37 -2.38 15.03 4.42
CA ARG A 37 -1.92 15.99 3.40
C ARG A 37 -2.68 15.89 2.09
N GLY A 38 -3.61 14.94 1.95
CA GLY A 38 -4.29 14.65 0.68
C GLY A 38 -3.38 13.98 -0.36
N GLU A 39 -2.20 13.52 0.03
CA GLU A 39 -1.22 12.85 -0.84
C GLU A 39 -1.58 11.37 -1.07
N ALA A 40 -2.36 10.77 -0.18
CA ALA A 40 -2.90 9.43 -0.32
C ALA A 40 -4.40 9.39 0.01
N ARG A 41 -5.19 8.79 -0.87
CA ARG A 41 -6.63 8.57 -0.66
C ARG A 41 -6.98 7.08 -0.75
N TYR A 42 -6.65 6.45 -1.87
CA TYR A 42 -6.90 5.03 -2.09
C TYR A 42 -5.64 4.22 -1.83
N VAL A 43 -5.77 3.14 -1.04
CA VAL A 43 -4.67 2.24 -0.68
C VAL A 43 -5.01 0.82 -1.09
N GLU A 44 -4.19 0.23 -1.94
CA GLU A 44 -4.31 -1.15 -2.37
C GLU A 44 -3.67 -2.09 -1.34
N VAL A 45 -4.43 -3.08 -0.88
CA VAL A 45 -3.97 -4.10 0.06
C VAL A 45 -4.22 -5.49 -0.53
N GLY A 46 -3.19 -6.33 -0.51
CA GLY A 46 -3.25 -7.72 -0.95
C GLY A 46 -2.12 -8.06 -1.92
N GLY A 47 -2.38 -9.03 -2.79
CA GLY A 47 -1.40 -9.61 -3.70
C GLY A 47 -0.59 -10.75 -3.08
N ALA A 48 -0.52 -11.86 -3.80
CA ALA A 48 0.37 -12.98 -3.56
C ALA A 48 1.79 -12.65 -4.04
N PHE A 49 2.62 -12.19 -3.10
CA PHE A 49 4.07 -12.17 -3.27
C PHE A 49 4.69 -13.00 -2.13
N PRO A 50 5.45 -14.07 -2.46
CA PRO A 50 6.11 -14.89 -1.45
C PRO A 50 6.98 -14.02 -0.51
N GLY A 51 6.92 -14.30 0.79
CA GLY A 51 7.75 -13.62 1.80
C GLY A 51 7.22 -12.27 2.31
N ARG A 52 6.10 -11.74 1.80
CA ARG A 52 5.49 -10.54 2.38
C ARG A 52 4.73 -10.85 3.67
N ARG A 53 4.97 -10.05 4.72
CA ARG A 53 4.14 -9.99 5.92
C ARG A 53 3.35 -8.68 5.93
N ALA A 54 2.13 -8.72 6.45
CA ALA A 54 1.35 -7.51 6.68
C ALA A 54 2.12 -6.57 7.63
N ASN A 55 2.26 -5.30 7.26
CA ASN A 55 2.89 -4.28 8.09
C ASN A 55 1.82 -3.47 8.85
N SER A 56 2.27 -2.52 9.69
CA SER A 56 1.34 -1.70 10.47
C SER A 56 0.38 -0.85 9.62
N ALA A 57 0.81 -0.36 8.44
CA ALA A 57 -0.08 0.35 7.53
C ALA A 57 -1.16 -0.58 6.95
N THR A 58 -0.78 -1.79 6.51
CA THR A 58 -1.72 -2.80 6.02
C THR A 58 -2.79 -3.13 7.06
N ALA A 59 -2.36 -3.36 8.32
CA ALA A 59 -3.29 -3.64 9.42
C ALA A 59 -4.21 -2.45 9.73
N ALA A 60 -3.68 -1.22 9.69
CA ALA A 60 -4.46 -0.01 9.93
C ALA A 60 -5.49 0.26 8.82
N VAL A 61 -5.12 0.05 7.55
CA VAL A 61 -6.01 0.22 6.39
C VAL A 61 -7.18 -0.76 6.48
N GLN A 62 -6.90 -2.04 6.70
CA GLN A 62 -7.94 -3.07 6.82
C GLN A 62 -8.89 -2.82 8.00
N ARG A 63 -8.42 -2.13 9.04
CA ARG A 63 -9.20 -1.82 10.24
C ARG A 63 -10.04 -0.55 10.11
N TYR A 64 -9.49 0.51 9.53
CA TYR A 64 -10.07 1.85 9.62
C TYR A 64 -10.58 2.43 8.30
N CYS A 65 -10.03 1.99 7.16
CA CYS A 65 -10.43 2.52 5.86
C CYS A 65 -11.62 1.74 5.28
N THR A 66 -12.33 2.36 4.35
CA THR A 66 -13.52 1.77 3.73
C THR A 66 -13.12 0.94 2.52
N LYS A 67 -13.48 -0.34 2.48
CA LYS A 67 -13.24 -1.20 1.32
C LYS A 67 -14.00 -0.66 0.10
N VAL A 68 -13.31 -0.47 -1.03
CA VAL A 68 -13.97 -0.04 -2.27
C VAL A 68 -14.66 -1.25 -2.92
N PRO A 69 -15.98 -1.18 -3.20
CA PRO A 69 -16.71 -2.25 -3.85
C PRO A 69 -16.09 -2.63 -5.19
N SER A 70 -15.94 -3.93 -5.47
CA SER A 70 -15.35 -4.40 -6.74
C SER A 70 -16.04 -3.83 -7.98
N ALA A 71 -17.36 -3.60 -7.94
CA ALA A 71 -18.09 -3.00 -9.05
C ALA A 71 -17.58 -1.60 -9.45
N ASP A 72 -16.98 -0.85 -8.51
CA ASP A 72 -16.55 0.54 -8.73
C ASP A 72 -15.15 0.65 -9.33
N TRP A 73 -14.35 -0.42 -9.29
CA TRP A 73 -12.94 -0.38 -9.72
C TRP A 73 -12.49 -1.58 -10.55
N GLN A 74 -13.20 -2.70 -10.48
CA GLN A 74 -12.96 -3.90 -11.26
C GLN A 74 -13.87 -3.85 -12.50
N GLY A 75 -13.30 -3.48 -13.65
CA GLY A 75 -14.01 -3.51 -14.94
C GLY A 75 -14.46 -4.93 -15.35
N THR A 76 -15.23 -5.04 -16.43
CA THR A 76 -15.84 -6.29 -16.95
C THR A 76 -14.86 -7.35 -17.47
N THR A 77 -13.54 -7.17 -17.32
CA THR A 77 -12.53 -8.14 -17.78
C THR A 77 -12.34 -9.25 -16.75
N SER A 78 -13.36 -10.09 -16.60
CA SER A 78 -13.26 -11.38 -15.90
C SER A 78 -12.58 -12.42 -16.80
N GLY A 79 -11.29 -12.22 -17.08
CA GLY A 79 -10.44 -13.34 -17.49
C GLY A 79 -10.23 -14.28 -16.29
N PRO A 80 -9.95 -15.58 -16.49
CA PRO A 80 -9.59 -16.47 -15.40
C PRO A 80 -8.25 -16.02 -14.80
N GLY A 81 -8.30 -15.09 -13.84
CA GLY A 81 -7.15 -14.36 -13.33
C GLY A 81 -7.38 -12.84 -13.32
N GLY A 82 -8.39 -12.36 -12.59
CA GLY A 82 -8.48 -10.94 -12.23
C GLY A 82 -7.32 -10.59 -11.29
N PHE A 83 -6.58 -9.53 -11.62
CA PHE A 83 -5.22 -9.20 -11.13
C PHE A 83 -4.18 -10.22 -11.61
N GLY A 84 -3.04 -9.74 -12.08
CA GLY A 84 -2.01 -10.54 -12.77
C GLY A 84 -1.45 -11.71 -11.94
N PRO A 85 -0.29 -12.28 -12.31
CA PRO A 85 0.26 -13.50 -11.67
C PRO A 85 0.58 -13.39 -10.16
N PHE A 86 0.21 -12.27 -9.52
CA PHE A 86 0.49 -11.88 -8.16
C PHE A 86 -0.75 -11.80 -7.27
N GLY A 87 -1.84 -12.53 -7.57
CA GLY A 87 -2.99 -12.73 -6.66
C GLY A 87 -3.95 -11.54 -6.52
N GLN A 88 -5.02 -11.75 -5.74
CA GLN A 88 -6.09 -10.76 -5.53
C GLN A 88 -5.60 -9.60 -4.65
N SER A 89 -5.83 -8.37 -5.09
CA SER A 89 -5.68 -7.15 -4.29
C SER A 89 -7.02 -6.45 -4.09
N THR A 90 -7.10 -5.55 -3.13
CA THR A 90 -8.34 -4.82 -2.80
C THR A 90 -8.00 -3.38 -2.44
N PRO A 91 -8.56 -2.38 -3.13
CA PRO A 91 -8.44 -0.98 -2.76
C PRO A 91 -9.35 -0.62 -1.59
N TYR A 92 -8.85 0.29 -0.75
CA TYR A 92 -9.56 0.90 0.37
C TYR A 92 -9.52 2.42 0.23
N ASP A 93 -10.62 3.12 0.47
CA ASP A 93 -10.68 4.58 0.61
C ASP A 93 -10.36 4.97 2.06
N CYS A 94 -9.26 5.69 2.24
CA CYS A 94 -8.78 6.18 3.53
C CYS A 94 -9.08 7.68 3.74
N ALA A 95 -9.85 8.33 2.85
CA ALA A 95 -10.25 9.72 3.03
C ALA A 95 -10.91 9.93 4.41
N GLY A 96 -10.45 10.94 5.14
CA GLY A 96 -11.00 11.27 6.47
C GLY A 96 -10.57 10.35 7.63
N HIS A 97 -9.76 9.33 7.37
CA HIS A 97 -9.34 8.35 8.41
C HIS A 97 -7.92 8.61 8.98
N ALA A 98 -7.33 9.78 8.71
CA ALA A 98 -5.95 10.08 9.10
C ALA A 98 -5.72 9.97 10.62
N ALA A 99 -6.66 10.40 11.45
CA ALA A 99 -6.53 10.35 12.91
C ALA A 99 -6.52 8.90 13.43
N GLN A 100 -7.39 8.04 12.88
CA GLN A 100 -7.47 6.63 13.25
C GLN A 100 -6.25 5.84 12.79
N LEU A 101 -5.69 6.19 11.63
CA LEU A 101 -4.43 5.62 11.12
C LEU A 101 -3.21 6.02 11.97
N ALA A 102 -3.30 7.10 12.74
CA ALA A 102 -2.21 7.58 13.60
C ALA A 102 -2.19 6.95 15.00
N ALA A 103 -3.28 6.28 15.40
CA ALA A 103 -3.46 5.60 16.69
C ALA A 103 -2.64 4.30 16.77
#